data_AF-A0A8J9XAU6-F1
#
_entry.id   AF-A0A8J9XAU6-F1
#
_cell.length_a   1.000
_cell.length_b   1.000
_cell.length_c   1.000
_cell.angle_alpha   90.00
_cell.angle_beta   90.00
_cell.angle_gamma   90.00
#
_symmetry.space_group_name_H-M   'P 1'
#
loop_
_entity.id
_entity.type
_entity.pdbx_description
1 polymer ?
#
loop_
_entity_poly.entity_id
_entity_poly.type
_entity_poly.pdbx_seq_one_letter_code
_entity_poly.pdbx_strand_id
1 'polypeptide(L)'
;MAIMSTHPKDFERVRDLSHDLKLHQPDDLKIVPCFGVHPWWVSELTQEDWQEDSARDALPRWLVEVEDMLVTYPHSIVGEIGLDGFHFDRATGGLKAPMAKQVEVFRLQMELAAKHQRPVSIHTVQCFGVLMETLSIIKKSTVKLPPKMYFHAFGGKQGTIDQLLALCGREPGKVYFGFAPVI
;
A
#
# COMPACT_ATOMS: atom_id res chain seq x y z
N MET A 1 0.36 -6.74 -16.07
CA MET A 1 -0.76 -6.77 -15.11
C MET A 1 -0.19 -6.88 -13.70
N ALA A 2 -0.69 -6.08 -12.77
CA ALA A 2 -0.34 -6.18 -11.36
C ALA A 2 -1.52 -6.82 -10.61
N ILE A 3 -1.26 -7.79 -9.74
CA ILE A 3 -2.27 -8.50 -8.94
C ILE A 3 -2.03 -8.13 -7.48
N MET A 4 -3.02 -7.54 -6.84
CA MET A 4 -2.88 -6.97 -5.49
C MET A 4 -3.41 -7.93 -4.45
N SER A 5 -2.64 -8.14 -3.39
CA SER A 5 -3.18 -8.53 -2.10
C SER A 5 -3.94 -7.39 -1.46
N THR A 6 -4.82 -7.73 -0.53
CA THR A 6 -5.50 -6.74 0.33
C THR A 6 -5.39 -7.08 1.81
N HIS A 7 -5.06 -8.33 2.16
CA HIS A 7 -5.07 -8.83 3.54
C HIS A 7 -3.96 -9.89 3.70
N PRO A 8 -3.24 -10.00 4.84
CA PRO A 8 -2.18 -11.01 5.01
C PRO A 8 -2.52 -12.44 4.56
N LYS A 9 -3.71 -12.93 4.93
CA LYS A 9 -4.29 -14.21 4.47
C LYS A 9 -4.35 -14.44 2.95
N ASP A 10 -4.25 -13.42 2.11
CA ASP A 10 -4.31 -13.56 0.64
C ASP A 10 -2.93 -13.50 -0.05
N PHE A 11 -1.83 -13.24 0.69
CA PHE A 11 -0.49 -13.11 0.10
C PHE A 11 -0.08 -14.36 -0.68
N GLU A 12 -0.26 -15.54 -0.09
CA GLU A 12 0.06 -16.81 -0.77
C GLU A 12 -0.82 -17.04 -2.00
N ARG A 13 -2.09 -16.66 -1.95
CA ARG A 13 -3.01 -16.79 -3.08
C ARG A 13 -2.60 -15.89 -4.25
N VAL A 14 -2.19 -14.66 -3.95
CA VAL A 14 -1.71 -13.71 -4.97
C VAL A 14 -0.39 -14.17 -5.57
N ARG A 15 0.52 -14.69 -4.74
CA ARG A 15 1.77 -15.34 -5.17
C ARG A 15 1.49 -16.48 -6.14
N ASP A 16 0.66 -17.43 -5.74
CA ASP A 16 0.37 -18.65 -6.50
C ASP A 16 -0.36 -18.29 -7.81
N LEU A 17 -1.35 -17.41 -7.75
CA LEU A 17 -2.04 -16.93 -8.95
C LEU A 17 -1.09 -16.23 -9.92
N SER A 18 -0.18 -15.39 -9.42
CA SER A 18 0.80 -14.71 -10.27
C SER A 18 1.76 -15.70 -10.94
N HIS A 19 2.11 -16.79 -10.27
CA HIS A 19 2.93 -17.86 -10.82
C HIS A 19 2.16 -18.65 -11.88
N ASP A 20 0.95 -19.10 -11.55
CA ASP A 20 0.12 -19.93 -12.41
C ASP A 20 -0.28 -19.20 -13.69
N LEU A 21 -0.66 -17.93 -13.60
CA LEU A 21 -0.97 -17.16 -14.80
C LEU A 21 0.26 -17.00 -15.69
N LYS A 22 1.46 -16.88 -15.13
CA LYS A 22 2.70 -16.79 -15.93
C LYS A 22 2.98 -18.08 -16.71
N LEU A 23 2.57 -19.24 -16.19
CA LEU A 23 2.71 -20.53 -16.89
C LEU A 23 1.76 -20.68 -18.09
N HIS A 24 0.65 -19.93 -18.11
CA HIS A 24 -0.43 -20.11 -19.09
C HIS A 24 -0.65 -18.89 -19.98
N GLN A 25 0.23 -17.88 -19.92
CA GLN A 25 0.12 -16.64 -20.67
C GLN A 25 1.32 -16.46 -21.61
N PRO A 26 1.19 -15.67 -22.69
CA PRO A 26 2.32 -15.39 -23.56
C PRO A 26 3.46 -14.68 -22.81
N ASP A 27 4.71 -14.92 -23.23
CA ASP A 27 5.91 -14.43 -22.54
C ASP A 27 6.00 -12.89 -22.42
N ASP A 28 5.29 -12.15 -23.27
CA ASP A 28 5.26 -10.69 -23.24
C ASP A 28 4.32 -10.13 -22.15
N LEU A 29 3.42 -10.93 -21.60
CA LEU A 29 2.55 -10.53 -20.52
C LEU A 29 3.29 -10.59 -19.17
N LYS A 30 3.77 -9.43 -18.73
CA LYS A 30 4.36 -9.29 -17.39
C LYS A 30 3.27 -9.31 -16.32
N ILE A 31 3.33 -10.30 -15.43
CA ILE A 31 2.49 -10.40 -14.23
C ILE A 31 3.34 -10.09 -13.01
N VAL A 32 2.87 -9.17 -12.17
CA VAL A 32 3.60 -8.70 -11.00
C VAL A 32 2.71 -8.87 -9.77
N PRO A 33 3.11 -9.68 -8.77
CA PRO A 33 2.37 -9.77 -7.52
C PRO A 33 2.65 -8.53 -6.68
N CYS A 34 1.66 -8.12 -5.91
CA CYS A 34 1.78 -6.99 -5.01
C CYS A 34 1.30 -7.40 -3.63
N PHE A 35 2.07 -7.01 -2.61
CA PHE A 35 1.89 -7.44 -1.24
C PHE A 35 1.65 -6.24 -0.32
N GLY A 36 0.61 -6.31 0.50
CA GLY A 36 0.20 -5.23 1.38
C GLY A 36 -1.19 -5.41 1.96
N VAL A 37 -1.45 -4.64 3.01
CA VAL A 37 -2.72 -4.62 3.75
C VAL A 37 -3.48 -3.35 3.39
N HIS A 38 -4.66 -3.54 2.82
CA HIS A 38 -5.56 -2.49 2.39
C HIS A 38 -6.27 -1.85 3.61
N PRO A 39 -6.54 -0.52 3.59
CA PRO A 39 -7.14 0.20 4.72
C PRO A 39 -8.42 -0.40 5.30
N TRP A 40 -9.22 -1.10 4.51
CA TRP A 40 -10.45 -1.73 5.01
C TRP A 40 -10.20 -2.87 5.99
N TRP A 41 -9.07 -3.55 5.87
CA TRP A 41 -8.77 -4.78 6.58
C TRP A 41 -7.83 -4.58 7.77
N VAL A 42 -7.33 -3.37 8.01
CA VAL A 42 -6.38 -3.10 9.10
C VAL A 42 -6.97 -3.41 10.49
N SER A 43 -8.29 -3.33 10.64
CA SER A 43 -8.99 -3.71 11.87
C SER A 43 -8.99 -5.22 12.11
N GLU A 44 -8.78 -6.05 11.08
CA GLU A 44 -8.75 -7.51 11.20
C GLU A 44 -7.37 -8.05 11.61
N LEU A 45 -6.33 -7.20 11.61
CA LEU A 45 -5.04 -7.53 12.20
C LEU A 45 -5.20 -7.76 13.70
N THR A 46 -4.96 -9.01 14.10
CA THR A 46 -5.12 -9.56 15.45
C THR A 46 -3.93 -9.20 16.35
N GLN A 47 -4.04 -9.49 17.64
CA GLN A 47 -2.90 -9.29 18.56
C GLN A 47 -1.66 -10.10 18.12
N GLU A 48 -1.84 -11.28 17.54
CA GLU A 48 -0.73 -12.09 17.03
C GLU A 48 -0.04 -11.44 15.83
N ASP A 49 -0.80 -10.79 14.95
CA ASP A 49 -0.24 -10.05 13.82
C ASP A 49 0.65 -8.89 14.28
N TRP A 50 0.30 -8.26 15.41
CA TRP A 50 1.04 -7.15 16.00
C TRP A 50 2.20 -7.58 16.91
N GLN A 51 2.43 -8.88 17.11
CA GLN A 51 3.60 -9.34 17.87
C GLN A 51 4.87 -8.94 17.12
N GLU A 52 5.77 -8.26 17.82
CA GLU A 52 7.03 -7.77 17.27
C GLU A 52 8.06 -8.91 17.16
N ASP A 53 8.75 -8.98 16.04
CA ASP A 53 9.90 -9.86 15.85
C ASP A 53 11.20 -9.12 16.19
N SER A 54 11.77 -9.44 17.35
CA SER A 54 13.04 -8.85 17.82
C SER A 54 14.23 -9.08 16.89
N ALA A 55 14.20 -10.10 16.03
CA ALA A 55 15.25 -10.37 15.05
C ALA A 55 15.13 -9.50 13.79
N ARG A 56 13.99 -8.80 13.62
CA ARG A 56 13.65 -8.00 12.44
C ARG A 56 13.29 -6.58 12.83
N ASP A 57 14.17 -5.89 13.55
CA ASP A 57 13.98 -4.49 13.96
C ASP A 57 12.65 -4.23 14.70
N ALA A 58 12.14 -5.22 15.45
CA ALA A 58 10.85 -5.19 16.12
C ALA A 58 9.65 -4.95 15.16
N LEU A 59 9.76 -5.40 13.91
CA LEU A 59 8.64 -5.34 12.98
C LEU A 59 7.47 -6.23 13.44
N PRO A 60 6.21 -5.78 13.30
CA PRO A 60 5.05 -6.64 13.51
C PRO A 60 5.09 -7.85 12.58
N ARG A 61 4.64 -9.01 13.07
CA ARG A 61 4.61 -10.27 12.33
C ARG A 61 3.99 -10.14 10.93
N TRP A 62 2.84 -9.46 10.79
CA TRP A 62 2.21 -9.28 9.48
C TRP A 62 3.13 -8.53 8.49
N LEU A 63 3.95 -7.60 8.98
CA LEU A 63 4.88 -6.82 8.16
C LEU A 63 6.17 -7.61 7.85
N VAL A 64 6.59 -8.50 8.75
CA VAL A 64 7.65 -9.49 8.47
C VAL A 64 7.23 -10.37 7.30
N GLU A 65 5.99 -10.84 7.28
CA GLU A 65 5.45 -11.63 6.16
C GLU A 65 5.46 -10.85 4.84
N VAL A 66 5.12 -9.55 4.86
CA VAL A 66 5.27 -8.69 3.67
C VAL A 66 6.74 -8.60 3.26
N GLU A 67 7.65 -8.33 4.20
CA GLU A 67 9.09 -8.21 3.93
C GLU A 67 9.66 -9.48 3.29
N ASP A 68 9.29 -10.65 3.80
CA ASP A 68 9.71 -11.95 3.27
C ASP A 68 9.21 -12.16 1.82
N MET A 69 7.98 -11.75 1.51
CA MET A 69 7.47 -11.74 0.14
C MET A 69 8.24 -10.78 -0.77
N LEU A 70 8.64 -9.59 -0.29
CA LEU A 70 9.42 -8.62 -1.08
C LEU A 70 10.84 -9.10 -1.37
N VAL A 71 11.44 -9.85 -0.46
CA VAL A 71 12.76 -10.49 -0.63
C VAL A 71 12.66 -11.66 -1.60
N THR A 72 11.64 -12.51 -1.44
CA THR A 72 11.41 -13.69 -2.29
C THR A 72 11.03 -13.31 -3.72
N TYR A 73 10.30 -12.21 -3.90
CA TYR A 73 9.85 -11.70 -5.19
C TYR A 73 10.44 -10.30 -5.46
N PRO A 74 11.68 -10.19 -5.96
CA PRO A 74 12.36 -8.89 -6.11
C PRO A 74 11.67 -7.86 -7.01
N HIS A 75 10.73 -8.31 -7.85
CA HIS A 75 9.95 -7.45 -8.75
C HIS A 75 8.54 -7.14 -8.23
N SER A 76 8.17 -7.64 -7.06
CA SER A 76 6.87 -7.34 -6.45
C SER A 76 6.75 -5.86 -6.10
N ILE A 77 5.51 -5.42 -5.96
CA ILE A 77 5.14 -4.06 -5.56
C ILE A 77 4.54 -4.13 -4.15
N VAL A 78 4.62 -3.04 -3.39
CA VAL A 78 3.87 -2.95 -2.14
C VAL A 78 2.49 -2.35 -2.44
N GLY A 79 1.42 -3.11 -2.18
CA GLY A 79 0.07 -2.73 -2.57
C GLY A 79 -0.95 -3.86 -2.40
N GLU A 80 -2.23 -3.58 -2.27
CA GLU A 80 -2.84 -2.24 -2.23
C GLU A 80 -2.81 -1.68 -0.79
N ILE A 81 -2.19 -0.51 -0.60
CA ILE A 81 -2.00 0.12 0.72
C ILE A 81 -2.57 1.52 0.72
N GLY A 82 -2.93 2.12 1.85
CA GLY A 82 -3.37 3.51 1.84
C GLY A 82 -4.39 3.84 2.91
N LEU A 83 -5.26 4.81 2.61
CA LEU A 83 -6.25 5.36 3.54
C LEU A 83 -7.64 5.43 2.89
N ASP A 84 -8.67 5.09 3.64
CA ASP A 84 -10.06 5.13 3.21
C ASP A 84 -10.93 5.83 4.28
N GLY A 85 -11.42 7.01 3.92
CA GLY A 85 -12.32 7.83 4.75
C GLY A 85 -13.81 7.60 4.47
N PHE A 86 -14.18 6.54 3.76
CA PHE A 86 -15.56 6.30 3.30
C PHE A 86 -16.10 4.89 3.61
N HIS A 87 -15.28 3.96 4.10
CA HIS A 87 -15.75 2.64 4.50
C HIS A 87 -16.37 2.62 5.90
N PHE A 88 -17.68 2.87 5.99
CA PHE A 88 -18.42 2.98 7.24
C PHE A 88 -19.06 1.66 7.72
N ASP A 89 -19.06 1.48 9.04
CA ASP A 89 -19.89 0.50 9.72
C ASP A 89 -21.31 1.06 9.91
N ARG A 90 -22.32 0.33 9.45
CA ARG A 90 -23.72 0.80 9.45
C ARG A 90 -24.32 0.91 10.86
N ALA A 91 -23.85 0.11 11.81
CA ALA A 91 -24.40 0.08 13.16
C ALA A 91 -23.86 1.23 14.01
N THR A 92 -22.57 1.56 13.85
CA THR A 92 -21.90 2.61 14.62
C THR A 92 -21.90 3.97 13.93
N GLY A 93 -22.08 4.01 12.60
CA GLY A 93 -21.94 5.22 11.77
C GLY A 93 -20.49 5.73 11.65
N GLY A 94 -19.53 5.04 12.28
CA GLY A 94 -18.11 5.34 12.20
C GLY A 94 -17.41 4.56 11.09
N LEU A 95 -16.15 4.88 10.83
CA LEU A 95 -15.33 4.08 9.92
C LEU A 95 -15.16 2.67 10.50
N LYS A 96 -15.35 1.64 9.66
CA LYS A 96 -15.12 0.24 10.04
C LYS A 96 -13.67 0.01 10.48
N ALA A 97 -12.74 0.73 9.84
CA ALA A 97 -11.35 0.83 10.27
C ALA A 97 -11.04 2.24 10.77
N PRO A 98 -10.71 2.43 12.07
CA PRO A 98 -10.35 3.75 12.59
C PRO A 98 -9.20 4.37 11.80
N MET A 99 -9.32 5.65 11.43
CA MET A 99 -8.32 6.35 10.62
C MET A 99 -6.91 6.30 11.24
N ALA A 100 -6.81 6.37 12.57
CA ALA A 100 -5.51 6.24 13.26
C ALA A 100 -4.81 4.90 12.97
N LYS A 101 -5.56 3.79 12.98
CA LYS A 101 -5.02 2.45 12.66
C LYS A 101 -4.65 2.33 11.18
N GLN A 102 -5.44 2.96 10.29
CA GLN A 102 -5.10 3.02 8.87
C GLN A 102 -3.79 3.78 8.63
N VAL A 103 -3.59 4.94 9.28
CA VAL A 103 -2.36 5.74 9.20
C VAL A 103 -1.16 4.97 9.71
N GLU A 104 -1.28 4.29 10.84
CA GLU A 104 -0.21 3.47 11.41
C GLU A 104 0.24 2.36 10.44
N VAL A 105 -0.70 1.55 9.96
CA VAL A 105 -0.42 0.46 9.02
C VAL A 105 0.09 0.98 7.67
N PHE A 106 -0.46 2.08 7.17
CA PHE A 106 0.01 2.69 5.92
C PHE A 106 1.45 3.18 6.04
N ARG A 107 1.81 3.85 7.15
CA ARG A 107 3.18 4.32 7.39
C ARG A 107 4.19 3.18 7.42
N LEU A 108 3.90 2.12 8.17
CA LEU A 108 4.78 0.95 8.26
C LEU A 108 5.05 0.33 6.88
N GLN A 109 4.03 0.23 6.03
CA GLN A 109 4.19 -0.31 4.67
C GLN A 109 4.97 0.63 3.74
N MET A 110 4.77 1.95 3.87
CA MET A 110 5.54 2.95 3.12
C MET A 110 7.02 2.93 3.51
N GLU A 111 7.32 2.80 4.80
CA GLU A 111 8.68 2.72 5.32
C GLU A 111 9.37 1.43 4.87
N LEU A 112 8.66 0.29 4.90
CA LEU A 112 9.16 -0.98 4.38
C LEU A 112 9.41 -0.92 2.87
N ALA A 113 8.48 -0.36 2.10
CA ALA A 113 8.65 -0.19 0.65
C ALA A 113 9.88 0.67 0.32
N ALA A 114 10.11 1.73 1.09
CA ALA A 114 11.30 2.55 0.95
C ALA A 114 12.58 1.79 1.29
N LYS A 115 12.61 1.03 2.41
CA LYS A 115 13.75 0.17 2.80
C LYS A 115 14.15 -0.77 1.67
N HIS A 116 13.17 -1.40 1.01
CA HIS A 116 13.38 -2.36 -0.07
C HIS A 116 13.39 -1.75 -1.48
N GLN A 117 13.35 -0.43 -1.60
CA GLN A 117 13.30 0.28 -2.89
C GLN A 117 12.17 -0.24 -3.81
N ARG A 118 11.00 -0.52 -3.24
CA ARG A 118 9.83 -1.03 -3.95
C ARG A 118 8.87 0.10 -4.34
N PRO A 119 8.30 0.07 -5.56
CA PRO A 119 7.15 0.90 -5.88
C PRO A 119 5.97 0.61 -4.93
N VAL A 120 5.10 1.59 -4.76
CA VAL A 120 3.85 1.45 -4.00
C VAL A 120 2.61 1.74 -4.86
N SER A 121 1.55 0.97 -4.63
CA SER A 121 0.18 1.27 -5.12
C SER A 121 -0.67 1.76 -3.95
N ILE A 122 -1.10 3.03 -4.02
CA ILE A 122 -1.72 3.79 -2.93
C ILE A 122 -3.21 4.00 -3.18
N HIS A 123 -4.03 3.50 -2.26
CA HIS A 123 -5.46 3.76 -2.12
C HIS A 123 -5.71 5.05 -1.36
N THR A 124 -6.57 5.91 -1.89
CA THR A 124 -7.04 7.07 -1.14
C THR A 124 -8.46 7.45 -1.54
N VAL A 125 -9.39 7.35 -0.59
CA VAL A 125 -10.78 7.77 -0.78
C VAL A 125 -11.20 8.75 0.32
N GLN A 126 -11.68 9.93 -0.07
CA GLN A 126 -12.25 10.98 0.80
C GLN A 126 -11.40 11.41 2.02
N CYS A 127 -10.08 11.18 1.99
CA CYS A 127 -9.19 11.52 3.11
C CYS A 127 -7.84 12.12 2.66
N PHE A 128 -7.82 12.84 1.53
CA PHE A 128 -6.59 13.44 0.97
C PHE A 128 -5.84 14.36 1.95
N GLY A 129 -6.53 15.05 2.86
CA GLY A 129 -5.87 15.84 3.91
C GLY A 129 -4.99 14.99 4.83
N VAL A 130 -5.54 13.87 5.31
CA VAL A 130 -4.83 12.91 6.17
C VAL A 130 -3.69 12.23 5.41
N LEU A 131 -3.91 11.90 4.13
CA LEU A 131 -2.85 11.38 3.26
C LEU A 131 -1.67 12.35 3.17
N MET A 132 -1.93 13.63 2.89
CA MET A 132 -0.89 14.65 2.76
C MET A 132 -0.10 14.84 4.05
N GLU A 133 -0.80 14.87 5.18
CA GLU A 133 -0.16 14.94 6.50
C GLU A 133 0.74 13.73 6.74
N THR A 134 0.23 12.52 6.46
CA THR A 134 0.97 11.27 6.63
C THR A 134 2.23 11.23 5.75
N LEU A 135 2.10 11.57 4.47
CA LEU A 135 3.23 11.64 3.53
C LEU A 135 4.26 12.72 3.95
N SER A 136 3.80 13.85 4.50
CA SER A 136 4.66 14.91 5.04
C SER A 136 5.44 14.44 6.26
N ILE A 137 4.81 13.68 7.16
CA ILE A 137 5.48 13.07 8.30
C ILE A 137 6.55 12.08 7.83
N ILE A 138 6.21 11.16 6.91
CA ILE A 138 7.19 10.18 6.38
C ILE A 138 8.37 10.92 5.73
N LYS A 139 8.11 11.91 4.87
CA LYS A 139 9.16 12.68 4.19
C LYS A 139 10.11 13.41 5.15
N LYS A 140 9.60 13.87 6.30
CA LYS A 140 10.40 14.56 7.33
C LYS A 140 11.18 13.60 8.22
N SER A 141 10.82 12.32 8.24
CA SER A 141 11.58 11.29 8.95
C SER A 141 12.94 11.04 8.26
N THR A 142 13.79 10.23 8.88
CA THR A 142 15.03 9.75 8.26
C THR A 142 14.79 8.77 7.10
N VAL A 143 13.56 8.28 6.96
CA VAL A 143 13.15 7.34 5.92
C VAL A 143 12.82 8.10 4.64
N LYS A 144 13.44 7.69 3.53
CA LYS A 144 13.10 8.22 2.20
C LYS A 144 11.70 7.76 1.79
N LEU A 145 11.00 8.53 0.96
CA LEU A 145 9.79 8.01 0.31
C LEU A 145 10.13 6.86 -0.66
N PRO A 146 9.19 5.93 -0.92
CA PRO A 146 9.35 4.92 -1.95
C PRO A 146 9.76 5.52 -3.30
N PRO A 147 10.57 4.81 -4.11
CA PRO A 147 11.12 5.36 -5.35
C PRO A 147 10.06 5.72 -6.39
N LYS A 148 8.91 5.02 -6.35
CA LYS A 148 7.77 5.25 -7.24
C LYS A 148 6.47 5.11 -6.46
N MET A 149 5.58 6.08 -6.59
CA MET A 149 4.27 6.08 -5.95
C MET A 149 3.18 6.17 -7.00
N TYR A 150 2.29 5.18 -7.02
CA TYR A 150 1.13 5.15 -7.90
C TYR A 150 -0.14 5.34 -7.07
N PHE A 151 -0.87 6.43 -7.29
CA PHE A 151 -2.18 6.66 -6.70
C PHE A 151 -3.23 5.99 -7.61
N HIS A 152 -3.71 4.81 -7.22
CA HIS A 152 -4.71 4.10 -8.04
C HIS A 152 -6.09 4.74 -7.88
N ALA A 153 -6.93 4.59 -8.91
CA ALA A 153 -8.29 5.11 -8.94
C ALA A 153 -8.43 6.53 -8.36
N PHE A 154 -7.53 7.43 -8.77
CA PHE A 154 -7.40 8.77 -8.22
C PHE A 154 -8.68 9.60 -8.49
N GLY A 155 -9.43 9.85 -7.43
CA GLY A 155 -10.64 10.69 -7.43
C GLY A 155 -10.42 12.12 -6.89
N GLY A 156 -9.17 12.56 -6.75
CA GLY A 156 -8.84 13.89 -6.22
C GLY A 156 -9.03 15.01 -7.25
N LYS A 157 -9.07 16.27 -6.78
CA LYS A 157 -9.11 17.44 -7.65
C LYS A 157 -7.76 17.68 -8.32
N GLN A 158 -7.71 18.43 -9.41
CA GLN A 158 -6.45 18.80 -10.08
C GLN A 158 -5.44 19.45 -9.11
N GLY A 159 -5.87 20.36 -8.23
CA GLY A 159 -4.99 20.95 -7.22
C GLY A 159 -4.37 19.94 -6.24
N THR A 160 -5.03 18.80 -6.02
CA THR A 160 -4.48 17.70 -5.20
C THR A 160 -3.30 17.02 -5.91
N ILE A 161 -3.32 16.93 -7.25
CA ILE A 161 -2.20 16.41 -8.05
C ILE A 161 -0.96 17.29 -7.82
N ASP A 162 -1.10 18.61 -7.95
CA ASP A 162 0.02 19.54 -7.78
C ASP A 162 0.63 19.47 -6.38
N GLN A 163 -0.21 19.34 -5.35
CA GLN A 163 0.22 19.16 -3.97
C GLN A 163 0.96 17.83 -3.78
N LEU A 164 0.45 16.73 -4.36
CA LEU A 164 1.09 15.40 -4.26
C LEU A 164 2.44 15.40 -4.98
N LEU A 165 2.54 16.01 -6.16
CA LEU A 165 3.81 16.17 -6.88
C LEU A 165 4.80 17.04 -6.10
N ALA A 166 4.35 18.13 -5.48
CA ALA A 166 5.23 18.96 -4.64
C ALA A 166 5.75 18.20 -3.41
N LEU A 167 4.90 17.36 -2.81
CA LEU A 167 5.25 16.60 -1.63
C LEU A 167 6.16 15.41 -1.95
N CYS A 168 5.76 14.60 -2.93
CA CYS A 168 6.40 13.32 -3.28
C CYS A 168 7.57 13.47 -4.26
N GLY A 169 7.62 14.59 -4.99
CA GLY A 169 8.65 14.94 -5.96
C GLY A 169 8.06 15.14 -7.36
N ARG A 170 8.53 16.21 -8.03
CA ARG A 170 8.04 16.65 -9.35
C ARG A 170 8.76 15.98 -10.53
N GLU A 171 9.76 15.16 -10.24
CA GLU A 171 10.55 14.45 -11.24
C GLU A 171 9.64 13.50 -12.06
N PRO A 172 9.68 13.55 -13.40
CA PRO A 172 8.95 12.59 -14.23
C PRO A 172 9.29 11.14 -13.86
N GLY A 173 8.26 10.31 -13.74
CA GLY A 173 8.42 8.88 -13.43
C GLY A 173 8.53 8.52 -11.94
N LYS A 174 8.34 9.50 -11.04
CA LYS A 174 8.32 9.30 -9.59
C LYS A 174 6.92 9.11 -9.02
N VAL A 175 5.96 9.85 -9.55
CA VAL A 175 4.56 9.83 -9.13
C VAL A 175 3.67 9.58 -10.33
N TYR A 176 2.70 8.69 -10.16
CA TYR A 176 1.76 8.27 -11.19
C TYR A 176 0.33 8.31 -10.64
N PHE A 177 -0.64 8.55 -11.51
CA PHE A 177 -2.06 8.63 -11.17
C PHE A 177 -2.85 7.69 -12.09
N GLY A 178 -3.61 6.78 -11.51
CA GLY A 178 -4.55 5.92 -12.23
C GLY A 178 -5.92 6.56 -12.26
N PHE A 179 -6.56 6.60 -13.43
CA PHE A 179 -7.94 7.06 -13.55
C PHE A 179 -8.80 5.88 -13.99
N ALA A 180 -9.83 5.57 -13.21
CA ALA A 180 -10.81 4.54 -13.51
C ALA A 180 -12.19 5.20 -13.63
N PRO A 181 -13.10 4.66 -14.46
CA PRO A 181 -14.49 5.10 -14.44
C PRO A 181 -15.05 4.85 -13.04
N VAL A 182 -15.59 5.90 -12.42
CA VAL A 182 -16.35 5.76 -11.18
C VAL A 182 -17.63 5.01 -11.55
N ILE A 183 -17.78 3.77 -11.07
CA ILE A 183 -19.01 2.97 -11.22
C ILE A 183 -19.96 3.34 -10.10
#